data_AF-A0A076L1X7-F1
#
_entry.id   AF-A0A076L1X7-F1
#
_cell.length_a   1.000
_cell.length_b   1.000
_cell.length_c   1.000
_cell.angle_alpha   90.00
_cell.angle_beta   90.00
_cell.angle_gamma   90.00
#
_symmetry.space_group_name_H-M   'P 1'
#
loop_
_entity.id
_entity.type
_entity.pdbx_description
1 polymer ?
#
loop_
_entity_poly.entity_id
_entity_poly.type
_entity_poly.pdbx_seq_one_letter_code
_entity_poly.pdbx_strand_id
1 'polypeptide(L)' 'HLNSHVSPVCLLETTDNFPGGLKCVTSGWGLTRYNAADTPPLLRQAALPLLTNDECKTYWGSNITNLMICAGASG' A
#
# COMPACT_ATOMS: atom_id res chain seq x y z
N HIS A 1 2.59 -7.13 25.64
CA HIS A 1 4.04 -7.09 25.89
C HIS A 1 4.73 -6.91 24.55
N LEU A 2 5.57 -5.88 24.39
CA LEU A 2 6.32 -5.64 23.14
C LEU A 2 7.63 -6.43 23.14
N ASN A 3 8.13 -6.80 21.96
CA ASN A 3 9.40 -7.52 21.77
C ASN A 3 9.93 -7.35 20.34
N SER A 4 11.00 -8.07 19.98
CA SER A 4 11.61 -8.00 18.63
C SER A 4 10.69 -8.38 17.47
N HIS A 5 9.58 -9.05 17.71
CA HIS A 5 8.57 -9.45 16.72
C HIS A 5 7.26 -8.67 16.85
N VAL A 6 7.09 -7.86 17.90
CA VAL A 6 5.86 -7.11 18.18
C VAL A 6 6.23 -5.69 18.58
N SER A 7 6.05 -4.76 17.64
CA SER A 7 6.33 -3.33 17.81
C SER A 7 5.25 -2.48 17.12
N PRO A 8 4.88 -1.32 17.68
CA PRO A 8 3.92 -0.42 17.05
C PRO A 8 4.53 0.27 15.83
N VAL A 9 3.67 0.74 14.93
CA VAL A 9 4.05 1.61 13.81
C VAL A 9 3.96 3.08 14.23
N CYS A 10 4.75 3.94 13.59
CA CYS A 10 4.63 5.38 13.75
C CYS A 10 3.32 5.87 13.14
N LEU A 11 2.64 6.80 13.82
CA LEU A 11 1.53 7.56 13.27
C LEU A 11 2.06 8.78 12.52
N LEU A 12 1.37 9.14 11.45
CA LEU A 12 1.72 10.27 10.59
C LEU A 12 1.13 11.56 11.14
N GLU A 13 1.80 12.68 10.88
CA GLU A 13 1.29 14.03 11.13
C GLU A 13 0.53 14.57 9.91
N THR A 14 -0.32 15.58 10.11
CA THR A 14 -1.08 16.22 9.02
C THR A 14 -0.21 17.00 8.04
N THR A 15 1.04 17.27 8.42
CA THR A 15 2.06 17.97 7.64
C THR A 15 2.94 17.02 6.83
N ASP A 16 2.86 15.71 7.09
CA ASP A 16 3.63 14.71 6.34
C ASP A 16 3.18 14.67 4.89
N ASN A 17 4.15 14.65 3.98
CA ASN A 17 3.91 14.62 2.54
C ASN A 17 4.49 13.36 1.91
N PHE A 18 3.67 12.68 1.11
CA PHE A 18 4.03 11.44 0.41
C PHE A 18 3.99 11.68 -1.10
N PRO A 19 5.08 12.18 -1.70
CA PRO A 19 5.10 12.48 -3.12
C PRO A 19 5.01 11.22 -3.98
N GLY A 20 4.48 11.38 -5.20
CA GLY A 20 4.52 10.32 -6.22
C GLY A 20 5.95 9.81 -6.46
N GLY A 21 6.08 8.52 -6.70
CA GLY A 21 7.36 7.82 -6.87
C GLY A 21 8.05 7.38 -5.58
N LEU A 22 7.63 7.88 -4.40
CA LEU A 22 8.12 7.38 -3.12
C LEU A 22 7.79 5.89 -2.97
N LYS A 23 8.78 5.05 -2.60
CA LYS A 23 8.53 3.62 -2.41
C LYS A 23 7.94 3.35 -1.03
N CYS A 24 6.83 2.64 -0.99
CA CYS A 24 6.21 2.12 0.22
C CYS A 24 6.24 0.58 0.22
N VAL A 25 5.94 -0.02 1.37
CA VAL A 25 5.82 -1.48 1.52
C VAL A 25 4.44 -1.80 2.03
N THR A 26 3.76 -2.72 1.35
CA THR A 26 2.57 -3.39 1.87
C THR A 26 2.93 -4.80 2.29
N SER A 27 2.35 -5.29 3.38
CA SER A 27 2.57 -6.65 3.89
C SER A 27 1.27 -7.28 4.32
N GLY A 28 1.12 -8.59 4.09
CA GLY A 28 -0.06 -9.34 4.51
C GLY A 28 -0.07 -10.77 3.98
N TRP A 29 -1.20 -11.44 4.19
CA TRP A 29 -1.46 -12.81 3.73
C TRP A 29 -2.59 -12.82 2.67
N GLY A 30 -2.72 -11.76 1.88
CA GLY A 30 -3.72 -11.71 0.80
C GLY A 30 -3.43 -12.74 -0.31
N LEU A 31 -4.44 -12.97 -1.17
CA LEU A 31 -4.25 -13.79 -2.37
C LEU A 31 -3.14 -13.18 -3.24
N THR A 32 -2.17 -14.01 -3.63
CA THR A 32 -1.04 -13.55 -4.47
C THR A 32 -1.39 -13.55 -5.96
N ARG A 33 -2.56 -14.07 -6.34
CA ARG A 33 -3.10 -14.12 -7.71
C ARG A 33 -4.61 -13.99 -7.64
N TYR A 34 -5.22 -13.36 -8.65
CA TYR A 34 -6.67 -13.11 -8.68
C TYR A 34 -7.54 -14.38 -8.67
N ASN A 35 -6.98 -15.52 -9.09
CA ASN A 35 -7.66 -16.81 -9.19
C ASN A 35 -7.13 -17.87 -8.20
N ALA A 36 -6.34 -17.47 -7.21
CA ALA A 36 -5.86 -18.39 -6.18
C ALA A 36 -7.03 -18.83 -5.28
N ALA A 37 -7.08 -20.13 -4.95
CA ALA A 37 -8.07 -20.67 -4.03
C ALA A 37 -7.77 -20.33 -2.56
N ASP A 38 -6.47 -20.28 -2.22
CA ASP A 38 -6.00 -20.12 -0.85
C ASP A 38 -4.99 -18.99 -0.70
N THR A 39 -4.89 -18.46 0.52
CA THR A 39 -3.88 -17.48 0.93
C THR A 39 -2.57 -18.15 1.33
N PRO A 40 -1.42 -17.45 1.22
CA PRO A 40 -0.13 -18.03 1.59
C PRO A 40 -0.03 -18.26 3.12
N PRO A 41 0.65 -19.33 3.58
CA PRO A 41 0.86 -19.58 5.01
C PRO A 41 1.93 -18.66 5.64
N LEU A 42 2.76 -18.03 4.81
CA LEU A 42 3.83 -17.12 5.23
C LEU A 42 3.46 -15.69 4.85
N LEU A 43 3.82 -14.73 5.71
CA LEU A 43 3.64 -13.30 5.46
C LEU A 43 4.36 -12.92 4.16
N ARG A 44 3.66 -12.17 3.30
CA ARG A 44 4.22 -11.62 2.07
C ARG A 44 4.35 -10.12 2.20
N GLN A 45 5.26 -9.56 1.40
CA GLN A 45 5.43 -8.11 1.28
C GLN A 45 5.70 -7.73 -0.18
N ALA A 46 5.30 -6.53 -0.57
CA ALA A 46 5.60 -5.95 -1.87
C ALA A 46 6.02 -4.49 -1.69
N ALA A 47 7.09 -4.09 -2.38
CA ALA A 47 7.51 -2.71 -2.47
C ALA A 47 6.90 -2.07 -3.72
N LEU A 48 6.16 -0.98 -3.55
CA LEU A 48 5.42 -0.31 -4.61
C LEU A 48 5.74 1.19 -4.61
N PRO A 49 5.84 1.85 -5.77
CA PRO A 49 5.86 3.30 -5.82
C PRO A 49 4.47 3.85 -5.51
N LEU A 50 4.43 4.95 -4.77
CA LEU A 50 3.23 5.76 -4.62
C LEU A 50 2.91 6.48 -5.94
N LEU A 51 1.62 6.64 -6.20
CA LEU A 51 1.10 7.44 -7.30
C LEU A 51 0.45 8.69 -6.71
N THR A 52 0.56 9.81 -7.42
CA THR A 52 -0.25 10.99 -7.14
C THR A 52 -1.73 10.69 -7.41
N ASN A 53 -2.64 11.38 -6.70
CA ASN A 53 -4.07 11.19 -6.93
C ASN A 53 -4.47 11.49 -8.39
N ASP A 54 -3.77 12.40 -9.06
CA ASP A 54 -4.04 12.70 -10.47
C ASP A 54 -3.62 11.55 -11.39
N GLU A 55 -2.49 10.89 -11.14
CA GLU A 55 -2.14 9.64 -11.81
C GLU A 55 -3.18 8.55 -11.55
N CYS A 56 -3.67 8.38 -10.32
CA CYS A 56 -4.69 7.37 -10.02
C CYS A 56 -6.01 7.61 -10.76
N LYS A 57 -6.43 8.88 -10.87
CA LYS A 57 -7.66 9.26 -11.58
C LYS A 57 -7.61 8.88 -13.05
N THR A 58 -6.42 8.75 -13.65
CA THR A 58 -6.31 8.26 -15.04
C THR A 58 -6.78 6.81 -15.20
N TYR A 59 -6.71 6.00 -14.14
CA TYR A 59 -7.16 4.60 -14.14
C TYR A 59 -8.56 4.42 -13.53
N TRP A 60 -8.87 5.15 -12.46
CA TRP A 60 -10.06 4.93 -11.63
C TRP A 60 -11.11 6.06 -11.71
N GLY A 61 -10.81 7.14 -12.43
CA GLY A 61 -11.72 8.27 -12.63
C GLY A 61 -12.09 8.98 -11.34
N SER A 62 -13.38 9.35 -11.24
CA SER A 62 -13.94 10.09 -10.09
C SER A 62 -14.07 9.27 -8.80
N ASN A 63 -13.67 7.99 -8.79
CA ASN A 63 -13.68 7.14 -7.59
C ASN A 63 -12.54 7.45 -6.62
N ILE A 64 -11.54 8.24 -7.04
CA ILE A 64 -10.39 8.62 -6.21
C ILE A 64 -10.69 9.95 -5.49
N THR A 65 -10.63 9.93 -4.16
CA THR A 65 -10.78 11.13 -3.31
C THR A 65 -9.44 11.54 -2.70
N ASN A 66 -9.37 12.77 -2.17
CA ASN A 66 -8.16 13.30 -1.51
C ASN A 66 -7.86 12.64 -0.15
N LEU A 67 -8.71 11.71 0.31
CA LEU A 67 -8.51 10.93 1.54
C LEU A 67 -7.86 9.57 1.26
N MET A 68 -7.53 9.28 0.00
CA MET A 68 -6.94 8.01 -0.44
C MET A 68 -5.47 8.20 -0.82
N ILE A 69 -4.70 7.12 -0.68
CA ILE A 69 -3.34 6.99 -1.21
C ILE A 69 -3.35 5.82 -2.19
N CYS A 70 -2.73 6.01 -3.34
CA CYS A 70 -2.54 4.92 -4.29
C CYS A 70 -1.09 4.46 -4.30
N ALA A 71 -0.92 3.16 -4.41
CA ALA A 71 0.38 2.54 -4.58
C ALA A 71 0.26 1.46 -5.65
N GLY A 72 1.19 1.46 -6.59
CA GLY A 72 1.18 0.52 -7.70
C GLY A 72 2.01 1.04 -8.85
N ALA A 73 2.81 0.16 -9.42
CA ALA A 73 3.24 0.29 -10.80
C ALA A 73 2.46 -0.77 -11.60
N SER A 74 2.41 -0.64 -12.92
CA SER A 74 1.96 -1.71 -13.81
C SER A 74 2.61 -3.03 -13.37
N GLY A 75 1.81 -3.94 -12.82
CA GLY A 75 2.20 -5.31 -12.47
C GLY A 75 2.07 -6.23 -13.67
#